data_AF-A0A9W9KSN8-F1
#
_entry.id   AF-A0A9W9KSN8-F1
#
_cell.length_a   1.000
_cell.length_b   1.000
_cell.length_c   1.000
_cell.angle_alpha   90.00
_cell.angle_beta   90.00
_cell.angle_gamma   90.00
#
_symmetry.space_group_name_H-M   'P 1'
#
loop_
_entity.id
_entity.type
_entity.pdbx_description
1 polymer ?
#
loop_
_entity_poly.entity_id
_entity_poly.type
_entity_poly.pdbx_seq_one_letter_code
_entity_poly.pdbx_strand_id
1 'polypeptide(L)'
;MKFILTALGFLAIASPVIGDTADTTSPACTADQVIVSLTTNDHFADEMQSYVDKSDSNIDPSGKVFKNFKTLLGRFNDDVKCTVNANQDEQAQICGAFVTFAKSQLRYLHVADGLKFYQANGHGENESKMRGYIQQYKAGLEGYKNRIKAAVPSCVDQIDIAYTPLSEQFNTLLQEYPAVGPSGTPAGPPAGNQAGNRPGNQ
;
A
#
# COMPACT_ATOMS: atom_id res chain seq x y z
N MET A 1 -17.64 55.33 59.21
CA MET A 1 -18.19 56.05 58.04
C MET A 1 -18.42 55.03 56.92
N LYS A 2 -19.56 55.16 56.24
CA LYS A 2 -20.00 54.39 55.04
C LYS A 2 -19.13 54.72 53.82
N PHE A 3 -19.00 53.76 52.89
CA PHE A 3 -19.16 53.79 51.41
C PHE A 3 -18.55 52.46 50.88
N ILE A 4 -19.30 51.42 50.51
CA ILE A 4 -20.17 51.18 49.34
C ILE A 4 -19.41 51.06 47.99
N LEU A 5 -19.53 49.85 47.42
CA LEU A 5 -19.46 49.39 46.01
C LEU A 5 -18.17 49.62 45.19
N THR A 6 -17.64 48.54 44.59
CA THR A 6 -17.98 48.20 43.20
C THR A 6 -17.73 46.71 42.95
N ALA A 7 -18.77 46.03 42.48
CA ALA A 7 -18.71 44.68 41.97
C ALA A 7 -18.09 44.69 40.56
N LEU A 8 -17.10 43.84 40.33
CA LEU A 8 -16.80 43.32 38.99
C LEU A 8 -16.96 41.81 39.09
N GLY A 9 -18.12 41.34 38.64
CA GLY A 9 -18.42 39.93 38.51
C GLY A 9 -17.46 39.29 37.51
N PHE A 10 -16.63 38.38 37.99
CA PHE A 10 -16.04 37.38 37.12
C PHE A 10 -17.16 36.41 36.74
N LEU A 11 -17.62 36.52 35.49
CA LEU A 11 -18.32 35.42 34.84
C LEU A 11 -17.36 34.23 34.85
N ALA A 12 -17.58 33.29 35.77
CA ALA A 12 -17.10 31.94 35.58
C ALA A 12 -17.86 31.38 34.38
N ILE A 13 -17.26 31.52 33.20
CA ILE A 13 -17.56 30.62 32.09
C ILE A 13 -17.08 29.25 32.57
N ALA A 14 -18.00 28.52 33.20
CA ALA A 14 -17.94 27.08 33.24
C ALA A 14 -17.94 26.62 31.79
N SER A 15 -16.76 26.51 31.19
CA SER A 15 -16.60 25.66 30.03
C SER A 15 -17.04 24.27 30.47
N PRO A 16 -18.06 23.67 29.84
CA PRO A 16 -18.12 22.23 29.89
C PRO A 16 -16.85 21.79 29.16
N VAL A 17 -15.81 21.46 29.90
CA VAL A 17 -14.89 20.43 29.44
C VAL A 17 -15.78 19.20 29.41
N ILE A 18 -16.44 19.01 28.27
CA ILE A 18 -16.91 17.72 27.83
C ILE A 18 -15.62 16.91 27.79
N GLY A 19 -15.30 16.30 28.93
CA GLY A 19 -14.43 15.16 29.01
C GLY A 19 -15.17 14.04 28.32
N ASP A 20 -15.28 14.12 27.00
CA ASP A 20 -15.23 12.93 26.17
C ASP A 20 -13.80 12.39 26.34
N THR A 21 -13.55 11.75 27.48
CA THR A 21 -12.74 10.55 27.48
C THR A 21 -13.57 9.51 26.74
N ALA A 22 -13.75 9.71 25.43
CA ALA A 22 -13.90 8.58 24.53
C ALA A 22 -12.57 7.85 24.69
N ASP A 23 -12.61 6.85 25.57
CA ASP A 23 -11.58 5.84 25.66
C ASP A 23 -11.45 5.30 24.23
N THR A 24 -10.48 5.86 23.50
CA THR A 24 -10.13 5.46 22.14
C THR A 24 -9.25 4.23 22.28
N THR A 25 -9.74 3.26 23.04
CA THR A 25 -9.23 1.91 23.03
C THR A 25 -9.53 1.40 21.63
N SER A 26 -8.49 1.42 20.77
CA SER A 26 -8.53 0.70 19.50
C SER A 26 -9.02 -0.72 19.80
N PRO A 27 -10.02 -1.23 19.05
CA PRO A 27 -10.53 -2.57 19.27
C PRO A 27 -9.38 -3.58 19.35
N ALA A 28 -9.48 -4.59 20.22
CA ALA A 28 -8.45 -5.62 20.31
C ALA A 28 -8.56 -6.57 19.12
N CYS A 29 -7.42 -6.87 18.48
CA CYS A 29 -7.29 -7.94 17.49
C CYS A 29 -6.58 -9.15 18.11
N THR A 30 -7.03 -10.35 17.77
CA THR A 30 -6.37 -11.60 18.15
C THR A 30 -5.15 -11.86 17.27
N ALA A 31 -4.21 -12.68 17.74
CA ALA A 31 -3.08 -13.13 16.94
C ALA A 31 -3.53 -13.84 15.65
N ASP A 32 -4.57 -14.68 15.76
CA ASP A 32 -5.18 -15.36 14.60
C ASP A 32 -5.69 -14.38 13.54
N GLN A 33 -6.34 -13.28 13.95
CA GLN A 33 -6.81 -12.26 13.00
C GLN A 33 -5.65 -11.60 12.24
N VAL A 34 -4.52 -11.37 12.93
CA VAL A 34 -3.30 -10.84 12.30
C VAL A 34 -2.74 -11.84 11.28
N ILE A 35 -2.64 -13.12 11.67
CA ILE A 35 -2.11 -14.19 10.81
C ILE A 35 -3.02 -14.39 9.59
N VAL A 36 -4.34 -14.42 9.79
CA VAL A 36 -5.33 -14.50 8.70
C VAL A 36 -5.22 -13.30 7.76
N SER A 37 -4.99 -12.10 8.28
CA SER A 37 -4.79 -10.95 7.40
C SER A 37 -3.51 -11.07 6.57
N LEU A 38 -2.39 -11.49 7.19
CA LEU A 38 -1.13 -11.75 6.49
C LEU A 38 -1.29 -12.77 5.35
N THR A 39 -1.95 -13.90 5.61
CA THR A 39 -2.18 -14.94 4.59
C THR A 39 -3.15 -14.51 3.52
N THR A 40 -4.19 -13.75 3.87
CA THR A 40 -5.14 -13.21 2.92
C THR A 40 -4.49 -12.17 1.99
N ASN A 41 -3.63 -11.31 2.52
CA ASN A 41 -2.88 -10.35 1.72
C ASN A 41 -1.89 -11.07 0.78
N ASP A 42 -1.33 -12.21 1.21
CA ASP A 42 -0.49 -13.04 0.34
C ASP A 42 -1.27 -13.59 -0.87
N HIS A 43 -2.50 -14.05 -0.64
CA HIS A 43 -3.38 -14.54 -1.70
C HIS A 43 -3.72 -13.48 -2.76
N PHE A 44 -4.01 -12.24 -2.35
CA PHE A 44 -4.28 -11.18 -3.33
C PHE A 44 -3.06 -10.80 -4.17
N ALA A 45 -1.86 -10.94 -3.60
CA ALA A 45 -0.62 -10.73 -4.33
C ALA A 45 -0.35 -11.86 -5.34
N ASP A 46 -0.65 -13.11 -4.98
CA ASP A 46 -0.65 -14.25 -5.90
C ASP A 46 -1.68 -14.08 -7.04
N GLU A 47 -2.89 -13.61 -6.73
CA GLU A 47 -3.89 -13.31 -7.77
C GLU A 47 -3.40 -12.25 -8.76
N MET A 48 -2.71 -11.20 -8.29
CA MET A 48 -2.12 -10.19 -9.16
C MET A 48 -1.10 -10.82 -10.13
N GLN A 49 -0.24 -11.70 -9.62
CA GLN A 49 0.73 -12.43 -10.45
C GLN A 49 0.02 -13.29 -11.49
N SER A 50 -0.99 -14.05 -11.09
CA SER A 50 -1.78 -14.88 -12.03
C SER A 50 -2.44 -14.04 -13.14
N TYR A 51 -2.85 -12.79 -12.87
CA TYR A 51 -3.38 -11.91 -13.93
C TYR A 51 -2.29 -11.42 -14.89
N VAL A 52 -1.09 -11.14 -14.40
CA VAL A 52 0.05 -10.77 -15.24
C VAL A 52 0.51 -11.97 -16.07
N ASP A 53 0.62 -13.15 -15.48
CA ASP A 53 1.04 -14.37 -16.19
C ASP A 53 0.06 -14.79 -17.30
N LYS A 54 -1.22 -14.47 -17.12
CA LYS A 54 -2.29 -14.71 -18.11
C LYS A 54 -2.46 -13.56 -19.09
N SER A 55 -1.76 -12.45 -18.90
CA SER A 55 -1.83 -11.31 -19.82
C SER A 55 -1.05 -11.61 -21.09
N ASP A 56 -1.56 -11.10 -22.21
CA ASP A 56 -0.89 -11.14 -23.51
C ASP A 56 -0.97 -9.75 -24.16
N SER A 57 -0.52 -9.62 -25.41
CA SER A 57 -0.56 -8.36 -26.15
C SER A 57 -1.96 -7.78 -26.35
N ASN A 58 -3.03 -8.54 -26.08
CA ASN A 58 -4.42 -8.14 -26.29
C ASN A 58 -5.22 -8.00 -24.99
N ILE A 59 -4.68 -8.45 -23.85
CA ILE A 59 -5.34 -8.41 -22.54
C ILE A 59 -4.52 -7.53 -21.60
N ASP A 60 -4.97 -6.29 -21.37
CA ASP A 60 -4.38 -5.43 -20.35
C ASP A 60 -4.79 -5.92 -18.93
N PRO A 61 -3.86 -6.41 -18.10
CA PRO A 61 -4.16 -6.86 -16.75
C PRO A 61 -4.36 -5.70 -15.76
N SER A 62 -4.07 -4.45 -16.17
CA SER A 62 -3.99 -3.28 -15.28
C SER A 62 -5.24 -3.10 -14.41
N GLY A 63 -6.44 -3.23 -14.98
CA GLY A 63 -7.68 -3.06 -14.24
C GLY A 63 -7.84 -4.05 -13.07
N LYS A 64 -7.40 -5.30 -13.26
CA LYS A 64 -7.44 -6.34 -12.22
C LYS A 64 -6.32 -6.13 -11.20
N VAL A 65 -5.13 -5.78 -11.66
CA VAL A 65 -3.97 -5.47 -10.80
C VAL A 65 -4.27 -4.28 -9.89
N PHE A 66 -4.80 -3.18 -10.43
CA PHE A 66 -5.19 -1.99 -9.67
C PHE A 66 -6.29 -2.28 -8.65
N LYS A 67 -7.26 -3.13 -9.01
CA LYS A 67 -8.30 -3.58 -8.07
C LYS A 67 -7.70 -4.31 -6.88
N ASN A 68 -6.76 -5.24 -7.11
CA ASN A 68 -6.12 -5.99 -6.04
C ASN A 68 -5.21 -5.12 -5.17
N PHE A 69 -4.47 -4.17 -5.75
CA PHE A 69 -3.75 -3.16 -4.97
C PHE A 69 -4.69 -2.37 -4.05
N LYS A 70 -5.85 -1.93 -4.56
CA LYS A 70 -6.83 -1.19 -3.76
C LYS A 70 -7.38 -2.06 -2.61
N THR A 71 -7.65 -3.34 -2.86
CA THR A 71 -8.08 -4.29 -1.82
C THR A 71 -7.02 -4.46 -0.74
N LEU A 72 -5.76 -4.66 -1.12
CA LEU A 72 -4.64 -4.80 -0.20
C LEU A 72 -4.44 -3.55 0.66
N LEU A 73 -4.51 -2.36 0.04
CA LEU A 73 -4.44 -1.09 0.76
C LEU A 73 -5.57 -0.92 1.77
N GLY A 74 -6.79 -1.29 1.40
CA GLY A 74 -7.93 -1.29 2.31
C GLY A 74 -7.68 -2.17 3.54
N ARG A 75 -7.14 -3.37 3.32
CA ARG A 75 -6.82 -4.31 4.41
C ARG A 75 -5.73 -3.81 5.34
N PHE A 76 -4.62 -3.26 4.83
CA PHE A 76 -3.61 -2.67 5.70
C PHE A 76 -4.18 -1.52 6.54
N ASN A 77 -5.01 -0.67 5.93
CA ASN A 77 -5.66 0.45 6.63
C ASN A 77 -6.69 -0.01 7.68
N ASP A 78 -7.34 -1.15 7.46
CA ASP A 78 -8.27 -1.73 8.43
C ASP A 78 -7.52 -2.42 9.57
N ASP A 79 -6.45 -3.14 9.25
CA ASP A 79 -5.65 -3.84 10.25
C ASP A 79 -4.97 -2.89 11.24
N VAL A 80 -4.56 -1.69 10.80
CA VAL A 80 -3.91 -0.71 11.70
C VAL A 80 -4.86 -0.10 12.74
N LYS A 81 -6.18 -0.33 12.63
CA LYS A 81 -7.19 0.22 13.55
C LYS A 81 -7.33 -0.56 14.86
N CYS A 82 -6.67 -1.71 15.01
CA CYS A 82 -6.78 -2.54 16.20
C CYS A 82 -5.43 -2.81 16.87
N THR A 83 -5.44 -2.92 18.21
CA THR A 83 -4.26 -3.26 19.02
C THR A 83 -4.15 -4.77 19.20
N VAL A 84 -2.93 -5.30 19.16
CA VAL A 84 -2.66 -6.75 19.33
C VAL A 84 -1.91 -6.96 20.64
N ASN A 85 -2.50 -7.73 21.54
CA ASN A 85 -1.87 -8.14 22.79
C ASN A 85 -1.55 -9.64 22.67
N ALA A 86 -0.35 -9.96 22.18
CA ALA A 86 0.09 -11.33 21.94
C ALA A 86 0.97 -11.85 23.09
N ASN A 87 0.69 -13.07 23.56
CA ASN A 87 1.59 -13.82 24.43
C ASN A 87 2.85 -14.29 23.67
N GLN A 88 3.82 -14.90 24.34
CA GLN A 88 5.09 -15.27 23.71
C GLN A 88 4.94 -16.22 22.51
N ASP A 89 4.06 -17.22 22.61
CA ASP A 89 3.82 -18.17 21.52
C ASP A 89 3.13 -17.49 20.33
N GLU A 90 2.13 -16.65 20.61
CA GLU A 90 1.44 -15.84 19.60
C GLU A 90 2.39 -14.85 18.91
N GLN A 91 3.31 -14.24 19.65
CA GLN A 91 4.34 -13.38 19.07
C GLN A 91 5.17 -14.17 18.06
N ALA A 92 5.70 -15.35 18.44
CA ALA A 92 6.50 -16.18 17.55
C ALA A 92 5.75 -16.57 16.27
N GLN A 93 4.45 -16.88 16.36
CA GLN A 93 3.61 -17.19 15.20
C GLN A 93 3.41 -15.98 14.29
N ILE A 94 3.10 -14.80 14.85
CA ILE A 94 2.96 -13.55 14.09
C ILE A 94 4.29 -13.20 13.41
N CYS A 95 5.43 -13.36 14.08
CA CYS A 95 6.76 -13.15 13.50
C CYS A 95 6.98 -14.05 12.28
N GLY A 96 6.75 -15.35 12.43
CA GLY A 96 6.90 -16.32 11.33
C GLY A 96 5.98 -16.03 10.15
N ALA A 97 4.73 -15.64 10.43
CA ALA A 97 3.76 -15.25 9.42
C ALA A 97 4.22 -13.97 8.68
N PHE A 98 4.71 -12.95 9.38
CA PHE A 98 5.20 -11.73 8.76
C PHE A 98 6.42 -11.98 7.88
N VAL A 99 7.40 -12.76 8.36
CA VAL A 99 8.60 -13.11 7.59
C VAL A 99 8.23 -13.85 6.30
N THR A 100 7.28 -14.79 6.39
CA THR A 100 6.77 -15.52 5.23
C THR A 100 6.10 -14.58 4.24
N PHE A 101 5.19 -13.74 4.74
CA PHE A 101 4.50 -12.72 3.95
C PHE A 101 5.49 -11.78 3.23
N ALA A 102 6.47 -11.21 3.95
CA ALA A 102 7.44 -10.28 3.36
C ALA A 102 8.26 -10.93 2.23
N LYS A 103 8.69 -12.19 2.42
CA LYS A 103 9.37 -12.98 1.38
C LYS A 103 8.47 -13.28 0.19
N SER A 104 7.20 -13.54 0.42
CA SER A 104 6.24 -13.76 -0.67
C SER A 104 5.98 -12.49 -1.46
N GLN A 105 5.82 -11.34 -0.80
CA GLN A 105 5.60 -10.06 -1.48
C GLN A 105 6.75 -9.68 -2.42
N LEU A 106 8.00 -10.03 -2.09
CA LEU A 106 9.14 -9.85 -3.00
C LEU A 106 8.93 -10.55 -4.35
N ARG A 107 8.37 -11.77 -4.35
CA ARG A 107 8.11 -12.53 -5.58
C ARG A 107 7.05 -11.84 -6.44
N TYR A 108 6.02 -11.29 -5.80
CA TYR A 108 4.91 -10.65 -6.48
C TYR A 108 5.18 -9.20 -6.88
N LEU A 109 6.19 -8.55 -6.31
CA LEU A 109 6.56 -7.18 -6.66
C LEU A 109 7.02 -7.03 -8.11
N HIS A 110 7.43 -8.10 -8.77
CA HIS A 110 7.67 -8.10 -10.21
C HIS A 110 6.41 -7.81 -11.04
N VAL A 111 5.20 -8.08 -10.53
CA VAL A 111 3.92 -7.67 -11.15
C VAL A 111 3.84 -6.16 -11.29
N ALA A 112 4.45 -5.42 -10.37
CA ALA A 112 4.51 -3.98 -10.43
C ALA A 112 5.50 -3.48 -11.50
N ASP A 113 6.36 -4.32 -12.08
CA ASP A 113 7.20 -4.00 -13.24
C ASP A 113 6.44 -4.26 -14.57
N GLY A 114 5.34 -3.51 -14.73
CA GLY A 114 4.56 -3.46 -15.97
C GLY A 114 5.00 -2.33 -16.91
N LEU A 115 6.10 -1.64 -16.60
CA LEU A 115 6.46 -0.36 -17.20
C LEU A 115 6.63 -0.47 -18.72
N LYS A 116 7.40 -1.47 -19.18
CA LYS A 116 7.63 -1.72 -20.61
C LYS A 116 6.33 -2.00 -21.35
N PHE A 117 5.39 -2.72 -20.73
CA PHE A 117 4.09 -3.00 -21.33
C PHE A 117 3.26 -1.73 -21.49
N TYR A 118 3.21 -0.86 -20.47
CA TYR A 118 2.48 0.40 -20.56
C TYR A 118 3.09 1.36 -21.59
N GLN A 119 4.42 1.46 -21.63
CA GLN A 119 5.14 2.28 -22.60
C GLN A 119 4.91 1.80 -24.03
N ALA A 120 5.01 0.49 -24.28
CA ALA A 120 4.86 -0.09 -25.61
C ALA A 120 3.44 0.06 -26.18
N ASN A 121 2.42 0.15 -25.32
CA ASN A 121 1.01 0.22 -25.70
C ASN A 121 0.40 1.63 -25.55
N GLY A 122 1.21 2.66 -25.24
CA GLY A 122 0.73 4.04 -25.11
C GLY A 122 -0.16 4.29 -23.89
N HIS A 123 -0.01 3.50 -22.83
CA HIS A 123 -0.79 3.58 -21.59
C HIS A 123 -0.10 4.41 -20.49
N GLY A 124 0.43 5.60 -20.83
CA GLY A 124 1.16 6.45 -19.87
C GLY A 124 0.36 6.83 -18.60
N GLU A 125 -0.97 6.89 -18.67
CA GLU A 125 -1.81 7.05 -17.46
C GLU A 125 -1.71 5.88 -16.49
N ASN A 126 -1.53 4.65 -17.01
CA ASN A 126 -1.38 3.45 -16.19
C ASN A 126 0.00 3.41 -15.52
N GLU A 127 1.02 4.01 -16.12
CA GLU A 127 2.33 4.21 -15.47
C GLU A 127 2.21 5.10 -14.23
N SER A 128 1.54 6.25 -14.38
CA SER A 128 1.29 7.17 -13.26
C SER A 128 0.44 6.53 -12.15
N LYS A 129 -0.63 5.81 -12.53
CA LYS A 129 -1.46 5.04 -11.58
C LYS A 129 -0.66 3.96 -10.86
N MET A 130 0.17 3.20 -11.59
CA MET A 130 1.00 2.15 -11.00
C MET A 130 2.00 2.74 -10.00
N ARG A 131 2.68 3.84 -10.34
CA ARG A 131 3.55 4.57 -9.40
C ARG A 131 2.78 4.94 -8.12
N GLY A 132 1.58 5.50 -8.27
CA GLY A 132 0.72 5.86 -7.13
C GLY A 132 0.33 4.67 -6.25
N TYR A 133 0.06 3.50 -6.85
CA TYR A 133 -0.20 2.27 -6.11
C TYR A 133 1.04 1.74 -5.40
N ILE A 134 2.21 1.74 -6.06
CA ILE A 134 3.49 1.34 -5.45
C ILE A 134 3.79 2.22 -4.23
N GLN A 135 3.61 3.54 -4.34
CA GLN A 135 3.81 4.49 -3.23
C GLN A 135 2.87 4.23 -2.06
N GLN A 136 1.57 4.09 -2.33
CA GLN A 136 0.57 3.82 -1.29
C GLN A 136 0.81 2.46 -0.64
N TYR A 137 1.16 1.44 -1.43
CA TYR A 137 1.37 0.09 -0.92
C TYR A 137 2.60 0.04 -0.04
N LYS A 138 3.70 0.68 -0.46
CA LYS A 138 4.90 0.85 0.37
C LYS A 138 4.55 1.52 1.70
N ALA A 139 3.81 2.63 1.68
CA ALA A 139 3.43 3.36 2.89
C ALA A 139 2.49 2.57 3.81
N GLY A 140 1.49 1.90 3.24
CA GLY A 140 0.57 1.05 3.99
C GLY A 140 1.30 -0.12 4.66
N LEU A 141 2.25 -0.73 3.95
CA LEU A 141 3.02 -1.83 4.50
C LEU A 141 4.06 -1.37 5.54
N GLU A 142 4.66 -0.19 5.41
CA GLU A 142 5.46 0.44 6.48
C GLU A 142 4.63 0.63 7.76
N GLY A 143 3.41 1.16 7.61
CA GLY A 143 2.48 1.32 8.74
C GLY A 143 2.14 -0.02 9.39
N TYR A 144 1.85 -1.03 8.58
CA TYR A 144 1.54 -2.37 9.06
C TYR A 144 2.73 -3.03 9.76
N LYS A 145 3.94 -2.93 9.19
CA LYS A 145 5.20 -3.39 9.82
C LYS A 145 5.38 -2.80 11.20
N ASN A 146 5.22 -1.47 11.33
CA ASN A 146 5.40 -0.79 12.61
C ASN A 146 4.38 -1.25 13.66
N ARG A 147 3.13 -1.50 13.24
CA ARG A 147 2.13 -2.12 14.11
C ARG A 147 2.53 -3.53 14.56
N ILE A 148 2.99 -4.38 13.64
CA ILE A 148 3.42 -5.73 13.99
C ILE A 148 4.58 -5.65 14.99
N LYS A 149 5.60 -4.81 14.75
CA LYS A 149 6.72 -4.60 15.69
C LYS A 149 6.25 -4.20 17.09
N ALA A 150 5.20 -3.39 17.21
CA ALA A 150 4.61 -3.04 18.51
C ALA A 150 3.92 -4.23 19.19
N ALA A 151 3.32 -5.14 18.42
CA ALA A 151 2.66 -6.34 18.90
C ALA A 151 3.65 -7.47 19.29
N VAL A 152 4.82 -7.52 18.64
CA VAL A 152 5.80 -8.61 18.79
C VAL A 152 7.21 -8.08 19.12
N PRO A 153 7.40 -7.45 20.30
CA PRO A 153 8.70 -6.87 20.66
C PRO A 153 9.86 -7.87 20.68
N SER A 154 9.57 -9.16 20.81
CA SER A 154 10.57 -10.24 20.85
C SER A 154 11.29 -10.52 19.52
N CYS A 155 10.78 -10.05 18.38
CA CYS A 155 11.34 -10.39 17.05
C CYS A 155 11.47 -9.20 16.09
N VAL A 156 11.48 -7.97 16.62
CA VAL A 156 11.58 -6.74 15.82
C VAL A 156 12.69 -6.80 14.77
N ASP A 157 13.88 -7.28 15.15
CA ASP A 157 15.01 -7.40 14.22
C ASP A 157 14.73 -8.34 13.05
N GLN A 158 14.02 -9.45 13.29
CA GLN A 158 13.67 -10.39 12.23
C GLN A 158 12.67 -9.77 11.24
N ILE A 159 11.73 -8.97 11.74
CA ILE A 159 10.77 -8.22 10.92
C ILE A 159 11.51 -7.22 10.05
N ASP A 160 12.44 -6.44 10.62
CA ASP A 160 13.21 -5.46 9.85
C ASP A 160 14.08 -6.15 8.79
N ILE A 161 14.80 -7.22 9.14
CA ILE A 161 15.60 -8.01 8.19
C ILE A 161 14.74 -8.54 7.03
N ALA A 162 13.55 -9.08 7.33
CA ALA A 162 12.66 -9.61 6.30
C ALA A 162 12.06 -8.51 5.41
N TYR A 163 11.84 -7.31 5.96
CA TYR A 163 11.25 -6.19 5.25
C TYR A 163 12.27 -5.38 4.42
N THR A 164 13.54 -5.33 4.80
CA THR A 164 14.57 -4.53 4.11
C THR A 164 14.61 -4.77 2.59
N PRO A 165 14.71 -6.01 2.08
CA PRO A 165 14.76 -6.24 0.63
C PRO A 165 13.49 -5.77 -0.06
N LEU A 166 12.34 -5.86 0.64
CA LEU A 166 11.06 -5.40 0.11
C LEU A 166 11.04 -3.88 -0.07
N SER A 167 11.56 -3.14 0.92
CA SER A 167 11.70 -1.69 0.85
C SER A 167 12.63 -1.25 -0.28
N GLU A 168 13.74 -1.97 -0.47
CA GLU A 168 14.69 -1.75 -1.56
C GLU A 168 14.04 -1.99 -2.93
N GLN A 169 13.26 -3.06 -3.08
CA GLN A 169 12.53 -3.35 -4.31
C GLN A 169 11.49 -2.26 -4.63
N PHE A 170 10.75 -1.77 -3.63
CA PHE A 170 9.84 -0.63 -3.85
C PHE A 170 10.59 0.63 -4.31
N ASN A 171 11.75 0.92 -3.73
CA ASN A 171 12.54 2.08 -4.14
C ASN A 171 13.04 1.95 -5.58
N THR A 172 13.43 0.74 -5.97
CA THR A 172 13.84 0.43 -7.36
C THR A 172 12.70 0.68 -8.34
N LEU A 173 11.51 0.12 -8.07
CA LEU A 173 10.33 0.33 -8.91
C LEU A 173 9.92 1.81 -8.98
N LEU A 174 10.01 2.53 -7.86
CA LEU A 174 9.73 3.97 -7.84
C LEU A 174 10.78 4.81 -8.58
N GLN A 175 11.97 4.29 -8.85
CA GLN A 175 12.94 4.95 -9.73
C GLN A 175 12.62 4.65 -11.20
N GLU A 176 12.18 3.44 -11.50
CA GLU A 176 11.84 3.00 -12.85
C GLU A 176 10.57 3.67 -13.38
N TYR A 177 9.53 3.79 -12.56
CA TYR A 177 8.32 4.53 -12.93
C TYR A 177 8.56 6.03 -12.77
N PRO A 178 8.78 6.81 -13.84
CA PRO A 178 9.07 8.23 -13.69
C PRO A 178 7.91 8.97 -13.01
N ALA A 179 8.24 9.98 -12.21
CA ALA A 179 7.25 10.94 -11.72
C ALA A 179 6.79 11.84 -12.87
N VAL A 180 6.02 11.30 -13.81
CA VAL A 180 5.41 12.12 -14.85
C VAL A 180 4.25 12.89 -14.23
N GLY A 181 4.38 14.22 -14.17
CA GLY A 181 3.25 15.11 -13.99
C GLY A 181 2.29 14.98 -15.18
N PRO A 182 1.08 15.56 -15.11
CA PRO A 182 0.13 15.53 -16.22
C PRO A 182 0.66 16.42 -17.35
N SER A 183 1.46 15.86 -18.25
CA SER A 183 1.65 16.22 -19.67
C SER A 183 3.02 15.75 -20.19
N GLY A 184 2.97 15.01 -21.29
CA GLY A 184 4.14 14.57 -22.03
C GLY A 184 3.66 13.69 -23.16
N THR A 185 3.22 14.35 -24.23
CA THR A 185 2.79 13.87 -25.55
C THR A 185 3.13 12.41 -25.87
N PRO A 186 2.18 11.59 -26.37
CA PRO A 186 2.51 10.24 -26.83
C PRO A 186 3.64 10.34 -27.85
N ALA A 187 4.72 9.57 -27.62
CA ALA A 187 5.66 9.28 -28.69
C ALA A 187 4.82 8.64 -29.80
N GLY A 188 4.62 9.38 -30.90
CA GLY A 188 3.95 8.87 -32.07
C GLY A 188 4.58 7.54 -32.49
N PRO A 189 3.83 6.65 -33.14
CA PRO A 189 4.38 5.37 -33.59
C PRO A 189 5.67 5.64 -34.38
N PRO A 190 6.71 4.80 -34.23
CA PRO A 190 7.92 4.94 -35.02
C PRO A 190 7.50 5.01 -36.49
N ALA A 191 8.02 6.00 -37.20
CA ALA A 191 7.80 6.17 -38.64
C ALA A 191 8.31 4.91 -39.35
N GLY A 192 7.41 3.92 -39.47
CA GLY A 192 7.61 2.70 -40.22
C GLY A 192 7.59 3.04 -41.68
N ASN A 193 8.78 3.06 -42.25
CA ASN A 193 9.14 2.92 -43.66
C ASN A 193 7.99 2.93 -44.66
N GLN A 194 8.08 3.90 -45.57
CA GLN A 194 7.51 3.87 -46.91
C GLN A 194 7.40 2.43 -47.43
N ALA A 195 6.17 1.94 -47.56
CA ALA A 195 5.86 0.82 -48.43
C ALA A 195 6.07 1.30 -49.87
N GLY A 196 7.30 1.18 -50.35
CA GLY A 196 7.60 1.21 -51.76
C GLY A 196 6.89 0.05 -52.45
N ASN A 197 6.28 0.37 -53.59
CA ASN A 197 6.00 -0.49 -54.74
C ASN A 197 5.64 -1.96 -54.49
N ARG A 198 4.38 -2.29 -54.84
CA ARG A 198 4.13 -3.45 -55.69
C ARG A 198 2.92 -3.21 -56.62
N PRO A 199 3.11 -3.16 -57.95
CA PRO A 199 2.02 -3.25 -58.91
C PRO A 199 1.68 -4.73 -59.17
N GLY A 200 0.41 -5.04 -59.44
CA GLY A 200 -0.03 -6.35 -59.93
C GLY A 200 -1.53 -6.57 -59.68
N ASN A 201 -2.35 -6.49 -60.73
CA ASN A 201 -2.86 -7.67 -61.45
C ASN A 201 -3.82 -8.54 -60.61
N GLN A 202 -5.12 -8.26 -60.67
CA GLN A 202 -6.12 -9.03 -61.43
C GLN A 202 -7.45 -8.27 -61.44
#